data_AF-A0A9X4AVV4-F1
#
_entry.id   AF-A0A9X4AVV4-F1
#
_cell.length_a   1.000
_cell.length_b   1.000
_cell.length_c   1.000
_cell.angle_alpha   90.00
_cell.angle_beta   90.00
_cell.angle_gamma   90.00
#
_symmetry.space_group_name_H-M   'P 1'
#
loop_
_entity.id
_entity.type
_entity.pdbx_description
1 polymer ?
#
loop_
_entity_poly.entity_id
_entity_poly.type
_entity_poly.pdbx_seq_one_letter_code
_entity_poly.pdbx_strand_id
1 'polypeptide(L)'
;MAGLLGCETFISLGDDYTQQCTTLTTVYRDADKDGEGNLHDPLTWCGAPPPEYVTNTLDCNDKSAEVNTRGIDDQCDGIDQDCDGKTDEDFPVLDCPILIDDRKKPCPGRTACVGKDVLCYALFYYDADNDGAGSTPRIVEEPGSCTPPPVPLGGGAWVHEGNDCDDTNPAIHPGAKEICDDGVDQNCNGTVGKVYLRQTFSLGVLNTGAAAELWSSGTNSGFVQAAPSDGECNGPEDDVTGTDDGNVVGVGLGACVPPATSGELESPVVDTTGAPKLWLSFQQWIDFTPAGTLGAPPAVALSVQQGPQRTMLFSLANPRPTDDQPVPGWDELERELATFTGPATSLVWSYESGDTGGWGGYAIDDVLLVDERCVDAP
;
A
#
# COMPACT_ATOMS: atom_id res chain seq x y z
N MET A 1 23.10 24.25 -54.26
CA MET A 1 24.14 23.19 -54.30
C MET A 1 24.74 23.10 -52.92
N ALA A 2 24.81 21.89 -52.36
CA ALA A 2 25.57 21.53 -51.16
C ALA A 2 27.05 22.00 -51.30
N GLY A 3 27.75 22.41 -50.23
CA GLY A 3 28.08 21.54 -49.11
C GLY A 3 28.28 22.22 -47.76
N LEU A 4 28.08 21.34 -46.78
CA LEU A 4 28.01 21.47 -45.34
C LEU A 4 29.42 21.49 -44.69
N LEU A 5 29.48 21.92 -43.42
CA LEU A 5 30.50 21.63 -42.37
C LEU A 5 31.77 22.49 -42.39
N GLY A 6 32.24 23.10 -41.30
CA GLY A 6 31.75 23.20 -39.92
C GLY A 6 32.53 24.34 -39.24
N CYS A 7 31.89 25.05 -38.30
CA CYS A 7 32.57 26.01 -37.44
C CYS A 7 33.53 25.24 -36.51
N GLU A 8 34.81 25.13 -36.85
CA GLU A 8 35.84 24.94 -35.84
C GLU A 8 36.10 26.30 -35.18
N THR A 9 35.34 26.63 -34.15
CA THR A 9 35.71 27.71 -33.24
C THR A 9 36.90 27.23 -32.43
N PHE A 10 38.12 27.59 -32.86
CA PHE A 10 39.33 27.46 -32.05
C PHE A 10 39.18 28.40 -30.84
N ILE A 11 38.76 27.85 -29.69
CA ILE A 11 38.83 28.55 -28.40
C ILE A 11 40.17 28.15 -27.77
N SER A 12 41.00 29.14 -27.42
CA SER A 12 42.33 28.92 -26.83
C SER A 12 42.19 28.28 -25.46
N LEU A 13 42.67 27.04 -25.33
CA LEU A 13 42.79 26.29 -24.07
C LEU A 13 44.24 26.41 -23.57
N GLY A 14 44.65 27.60 -23.12
CA GLY A 14 46.02 27.83 -22.66
C GLY A 14 47.09 27.63 -23.74
N ASP A 15 48.32 27.29 -23.30
CA ASP A 15 49.55 27.40 -24.08
C ASP A 15 49.76 26.30 -25.14
N ASP A 16 48.80 25.37 -25.33
CA ASP A 16 48.93 24.23 -26.25
C ASP A 16 47.75 24.15 -27.24
N TYR A 17 48.04 24.32 -28.53
CA TYR A 17 47.09 24.65 -29.59
C TYR A 17 46.54 23.43 -30.39
N THR A 18 46.26 22.29 -29.76
CA THR A 18 45.83 21.09 -30.53
C THR A 18 44.67 20.24 -29.96
N GLN A 19 43.79 20.77 -29.12
CA GLN A 19 42.50 20.10 -28.85
C GLN A 19 41.41 20.55 -29.83
N GLN A 20 40.93 19.64 -30.67
CA GLN A 20 39.71 19.84 -31.46
C GLN A 20 38.49 19.80 -30.54
N CYS A 21 37.69 20.86 -30.58
CA CYS A 21 36.48 20.94 -29.78
C CYS A 21 35.35 20.09 -30.38
N THR A 22 35.01 18.98 -29.74
CA THR A 22 33.95 18.07 -30.21
C THR A 22 32.57 18.41 -29.68
N THR A 23 32.46 19.12 -28.55
CA THR A 23 31.19 19.55 -27.97
C THR A 23 31.39 20.83 -27.15
N LEU A 24 30.61 21.86 -27.48
CA LEU A 24 30.52 23.10 -26.71
C LEU A 24 29.43 22.93 -25.64
N THR A 25 29.78 23.20 -24.39
CA THR A 25 28.87 23.18 -23.25
C THR A 25 28.89 24.54 -22.57
N THR A 26 27.74 25.00 -22.07
CA THR A 26 27.70 26.15 -21.17
C THR A 26 27.90 25.62 -19.75
N VAL A 27 28.95 26.09 -19.08
CA VAL A 27 29.24 25.80 -17.68
C VAL A 27 29.06 27.06 -16.85
N TYR A 28 28.78 26.92 -15.57
CA TYR A 28 28.47 28.01 -14.66
C TYR A 28 29.47 27.98 -13.51
N ARG A 29 29.90 29.16 -13.06
CA ARG A 29 30.89 29.27 -11.99
C ARG A 29 30.33 28.72 -10.67
N ASP A 30 31.16 27.98 -9.95
CA ASP A 30 30.94 27.43 -8.61
C ASP A 30 32.10 27.94 -7.72
N ALA A 31 31.89 29.11 -7.10
CA ALA A 31 32.95 29.87 -6.45
C ALA A 31 33.13 29.52 -4.97
N ASP A 32 32.06 29.09 -4.29
CA ASP A 32 32.11 28.60 -2.91
C ASP A 32 32.28 27.08 -2.81
N LYS A 33 32.23 26.37 -3.95
CA LYS A 33 32.66 24.98 -4.13
C LYS A 33 31.69 23.97 -3.54
N ASP A 34 30.39 24.25 -3.61
CA ASP A 34 29.34 23.33 -3.19
C ASP A 34 28.87 22.39 -4.33
N GLY A 35 29.25 22.66 -5.57
CA GLY A 35 28.88 21.89 -6.75
C GLY A 35 27.62 22.37 -7.47
N GLU A 36 27.06 23.51 -7.09
CA GLU A 36 25.98 24.21 -7.77
C GLU A 36 26.51 25.49 -8.44
N GLY A 37 25.94 25.85 -9.58
CA GLY A 37 26.48 26.88 -10.47
C GLY A 37 25.59 28.12 -10.54
N ASN A 38 26.20 29.29 -10.61
CA ASN A 38 25.49 30.56 -10.71
C ASN A 38 25.00 30.85 -12.14
N LEU A 39 23.67 30.95 -12.34
CA LEU A 39 23.05 31.24 -13.64
C LEU A 39 23.55 32.55 -14.30
N HIS A 40 24.01 33.51 -13.50
CA HIS A 40 24.45 34.83 -13.95
C HIS A 40 25.95 34.91 -14.29
N ASP A 41 26.71 33.82 -14.10
CA ASP A 41 28.12 33.73 -14.50
C ASP A 41 28.40 32.54 -15.43
N PRO A 42 27.85 32.55 -16.66
CA PRO A 42 28.07 31.47 -17.63
C PRO A 42 29.41 31.62 -18.37
N LEU A 43 30.07 30.48 -18.59
CA LEU A 43 31.24 30.33 -19.45
C LEU A 43 30.97 29.28 -20.53
N THR A 44 31.16 29.65 -21.79
CA THR A 44 31.17 28.67 -22.89
C THR A 44 32.49 27.93 -22.89
N TRP A 45 32.44 26.61 -22.66
CA TRP A 45 33.63 25.77 -22.56
C TRP A 45 33.58 24.59 -23.51
N CYS A 46 34.76 24.03 -23.82
CA CYS A 46 34.86 22.84 -24.62
C CYS A 46 35.30 21.63 -23.79
N GLY A 47 34.49 20.58 -23.77
CA GLY A 47 34.76 19.35 -23.03
C GLY A 47 34.20 19.37 -21.60
N ALA A 48 34.88 18.67 -20.69
CA ALA A 48 34.48 18.60 -19.28
C ALA A 48 34.64 19.97 -18.59
N PRO A 49 33.79 20.30 -17.60
CA PRO A 49 33.89 21.57 -16.88
C PRO A 49 35.30 21.75 -16.28
N PRO A 50 35.90 22.94 -16.41
CA PRO A 50 37.15 23.25 -15.72
C PRO A 50 36.93 23.28 -14.20
N PRO A 51 37.99 23.21 -13.37
CA PRO A 51 37.86 23.43 -11.93
C PRO A 51 37.14 24.75 -11.64
N GLU A 52 36.29 24.76 -10.59
CA GLU A 52 35.46 25.91 -10.19
C GLU A 52 34.29 26.24 -11.13
N TYR A 53 33.90 25.30 -12.00
CA TYR A 53 32.70 25.38 -12.84
C TYR A 53 31.91 24.06 -12.86
N VAL A 54 30.58 24.16 -12.95
CA VAL A 54 29.64 23.04 -13.03
C VAL A 54 28.65 23.22 -14.18
N THR A 55 27.78 22.23 -14.42
CA THR A 55 26.85 22.22 -15.57
C THR A 55 25.40 22.58 -15.21
N ASN A 56 25.11 22.84 -13.94
CA ASN A 56 23.78 23.23 -13.45
C ASN A 56 23.74 24.75 -13.16
N THR A 57 22.58 25.25 -12.76
CA THR A 57 22.31 26.68 -12.51
C THR A 57 21.60 26.90 -11.18
N LEU A 58 21.91 26.07 -10.19
CA LEU A 58 21.12 25.85 -8.98
C LEU A 58 21.63 26.63 -7.76
N ASP A 59 22.62 27.50 -7.95
CA ASP A 59 23.18 28.36 -6.91
C ASP A 59 22.62 29.78 -7.02
N CYS A 60 21.98 30.26 -5.96
CA CYS A 60 21.48 31.63 -5.85
C CYS A 60 22.45 32.58 -5.11
N ASN A 61 23.48 32.07 -4.43
CA ASN A 61 24.52 32.86 -3.77
C ASN A 61 25.90 32.17 -3.77
N ASP A 62 26.62 32.37 -4.87
CA ASP A 62 28.03 31.99 -5.18
C ASP A 62 29.12 32.52 -4.22
N LYS A 63 28.74 32.91 -3.00
CA LYS A 63 29.63 33.27 -1.89
C LYS A 63 29.37 32.42 -0.65
N SER A 64 28.37 31.55 -0.67
CA SER A 64 27.85 30.82 0.46
C SER A 64 27.42 29.41 0.04
N ALA A 65 28.29 28.43 0.31
CA ALA A 65 28.06 27.01 0.01
C ALA A 65 26.82 26.39 0.69
N GLU A 66 26.16 27.14 1.59
CA GLU A 66 24.93 26.75 2.27
C GLU A 66 23.67 27.32 1.60
N VAL A 67 23.80 28.15 0.55
CA VAL A 67 22.69 28.87 -0.11
C VAL A 67 22.59 28.44 -1.57
N ASN A 68 21.95 27.31 -1.81
CA ASN A 68 21.77 26.64 -3.10
C ASN A 68 20.53 25.72 -3.05
N THR A 69 20.09 25.12 -4.16
CA THR A 69 18.84 24.32 -4.16
C THR A 69 18.82 23.02 -3.33
N ARG A 70 19.84 22.76 -2.52
CA ARG A 70 19.90 21.68 -1.52
C ARG A 70 20.03 22.21 -0.10
N GLY A 71 20.01 23.53 0.09
CA GLY A 71 19.97 24.18 1.39
C GLY A 71 18.72 23.78 2.17
N ILE A 72 18.74 24.10 3.46
CA ILE A 72 17.61 23.91 4.38
C ILE A 72 17.39 25.25 5.08
N ASP A 73 16.19 25.80 4.97
CA ASP A 73 15.86 27.16 5.44
C ASP A 73 15.29 27.20 6.87
N ASP A 74 15.90 26.47 7.81
CA ASP A 74 15.38 26.31 9.17
C ASP A 74 15.99 27.24 10.22
N GLN A 75 16.65 28.33 9.81
CA GLN A 75 17.55 29.11 10.66
C GLN A 75 17.00 30.45 11.18
N CYS A 76 15.82 30.89 10.72
CA CYS A 76 15.22 32.18 11.12
C CYS A 76 16.17 33.39 10.95
N ASP A 77 16.96 33.40 9.87
CA ASP A 77 17.93 34.46 9.58
C ASP A 77 17.49 35.38 8.43
N GLY A 78 16.37 35.05 7.76
CA GLY A 78 15.80 35.79 6.65
C GLY A 78 16.58 35.63 5.34
N ILE A 79 17.43 34.61 5.24
CA ILE A 79 18.12 34.20 4.01
C ILE A 79 17.34 33.02 3.43
N ASP A 80 17.17 32.99 2.11
CA ASP A 80 16.59 31.87 1.36
C ASP A 80 17.73 30.88 1.05
N GLN A 81 17.92 29.83 1.87
CA GLN A 81 19.04 28.88 1.70
C GLN A 81 18.79 27.88 0.57
N ASP A 82 17.54 27.58 0.22
CA ASP A 82 17.19 26.56 -0.77
C ASP A 82 16.83 27.16 -2.16
N CYS A 83 16.88 28.47 -2.28
CA CYS A 83 16.62 29.24 -3.49
C CYS A 83 15.20 29.07 -4.05
N ASP A 84 14.20 28.71 -3.24
CA ASP A 84 12.81 28.53 -3.69
C ASP A 84 12.00 29.85 -3.76
N GLY A 85 12.58 30.95 -3.27
CA GLY A 85 11.99 32.28 -3.25
C GLY A 85 11.13 32.55 -2.01
N LYS A 86 11.11 31.63 -1.05
CA LYS A 86 10.65 31.87 0.31
C LYS A 86 11.88 32.01 1.23
N THR A 87 11.61 32.44 2.47
CA THR A 87 12.66 32.63 3.48
C THR A 87 12.14 32.07 4.79
N ASP A 88 13.01 31.44 5.55
CA ASP A 88 12.71 30.79 6.82
C ASP A 88 11.55 29.78 6.71
N GLU A 89 11.62 28.87 5.73
CA GLU A 89 10.70 27.71 5.59
C GLU A 89 11.37 26.39 5.97
N ASP A 90 10.86 25.25 5.50
CA ASP A 90 11.52 23.95 5.69
C ASP A 90 11.86 23.51 7.12
N PHE A 91 11.33 24.20 8.13
CA PHE A 91 11.32 23.64 9.47
C PHE A 91 10.64 22.28 9.39
N PRO A 92 11.23 21.24 9.99
CA PRO A 92 10.62 19.93 10.00
C PRO A 92 9.19 20.07 10.51
N VAL A 93 8.23 19.87 9.59
CA VAL A 93 6.78 20.01 9.86
C VAL A 93 6.31 18.99 10.91
N LEU A 94 7.18 18.06 11.30
CA LEU A 94 6.87 17.00 12.25
C LEU A 94 7.72 17.13 13.51
N ASP A 95 6.99 17.44 14.58
CA ASP A 95 7.30 17.12 15.96
C ASP A 95 8.50 17.84 16.55
N CYS A 96 8.34 19.13 16.83
CA CYS A 96 8.92 19.63 18.06
C CYS A 96 8.01 19.19 19.23
N PRO A 97 8.35 18.12 19.99
CA PRO A 97 7.59 17.75 21.17
C PRO A 97 7.75 18.84 22.23
N ILE A 98 6.65 19.50 22.57
CA ILE A 98 6.63 20.35 23.76
C ILE A 98 6.51 19.43 24.97
N LEU A 99 7.58 19.33 25.75
CA LEU A 99 7.63 18.52 26.97
C LEU A 99 7.08 19.34 28.15
N ILE A 100 5.86 19.00 28.57
CA ILE A 100 5.19 19.62 29.72
C ILE A 100 5.68 19.08 31.09
N ASP A 101 6.51 18.02 31.09
CA ASP A 101 7.32 17.55 32.22
C ASP A 101 8.45 16.62 31.73
N ASP A 102 9.41 16.28 32.61
CA ASP A 102 10.54 15.39 32.31
C ASP A 102 10.12 13.96 31.89
N ARG A 103 8.83 13.59 31.82
CA ARG A 103 8.49 12.17 31.63
C ARG A 103 7.15 11.73 31.04
N LYS A 104 6.18 12.52 30.53
CA LYS A 104 4.90 11.83 30.22
C LYS A 104 3.88 12.26 29.17
N LYS A 105 4.10 13.21 28.27
CA LYS A 105 3.42 13.24 26.95
C LYS A 105 3.98 14.36 26.09
N PRO A 106 4.68 14.07 24.99
CA PRO A 106 5.04 15.10 24.03
C PRO A 106 3.76 15.68 23.43
N CYS A 107 3.63 17.00 23.43
CA CYS A 107 2.58 17.66 22.68
C CYS A 107 3.09 18.00 21.28
N PRO A 108 2.39 17.59 20.22
CA PRO A 108 2.71 17.99 18.87
C PRO A 108 2.70 19.51 18.75
N GLY A 109 3.76 20.03 18.13
CA GLY A 109 3.96 21.45 17.95
C GLY A 109 4.58 21.76 16.62
N ARG A 110 4.33 22.97 16.15
CA ARG A 110 4.91 23.53 14.94
C ARG A 110 5.94 24.59 15.29
N THR A 111 7.08 24.52 14.63
CA THR A 111 8.13 25.53 14.69
C THR A 111 7.73 26.77 13.90
N ALA A 112 8.06 27.95 14.44
CA ALA A 112 7.92 29.22 13.76
C ALA A 112 8.98 30.22 14.25
N CYS A 113 9.39 31.11 13.37
CA CYS A 113 10.33 32.17 13.71
C CYS A 113 9.71 33.25 14.59
N VAL A 114 10.44 33.63 15.64
CA VAL A 114 10.24 34.87 16.36
C VAL A 114 11.54 35.65 16.39
N GLY A 115 11.66 36.61 15.47
CA GLY A 115 12.94 37.28 15.26
C GLY A 115 13.94 36.27 14.72
N LYS A 116 15.02 36.03 15.48
CA LYS A 116 16.10 35.09 15.12
C LYS A 116 16.00 33.73 15.81
N ASP A 117 14.96 33.54 16.62
CA ASP A 117 14.79 32.34 17.41
C ASP A 117 13.77 31.41 16.74
N VAL A 118 14.13 30.13 16.62
CA VAL A 118 13.21 29.05 16.23
C VAL A 118 12.44 28.62 17.48
N LEU A 119 11.14 28.94 17.55
CA LEU A 119 10.29 28.59 18.69
C LEU A 119 9.23 27.56 18.30
N CYS A 120 8.82 26.73 19.26
CA CYS A 120 7.78 25.73 19.06
C CYS A 120 6.44 26.19 19.66
N TYR A 121 5.38 26.01 18.89
CA TYR A 121 4.01 26.34 19.28
C TYR A 121 3.13 25.11 19.21
N ALA A 122 2.31 24.84 20.22
CA ALA A 122 1.41 23.70 20.16
C ALA A 122 0.38 23.86 19.03
N LEU A 123 0.10 22.75 18.36
CA LEU A 123 -0.93 22.64 17.33
C LEU A 123 -2.08 21.78 17.87
N PHE A 124 -3.29 22.31 17.75
CA PHE A 124 -4.52 21.61 18.07
C PHE A 124 -5.45 21.62 16.87
N TYR A 125 -6.30 20.61 16.78
CA TYR A 125 -7.40 20.55 15.82
C TYR A 125 -8.71 20.61 16.57
N TYR A 126 -9.65 21.41 16.06
CA TYR A 126 -11.00 21.42 16.61
C TYR A 126 -11.70 20.14 16.20
N ASP A 127 -12.20 19.41 17.18
CA ASP A 127 -12.95 18.15 17.08
C ASP A 127 -14.40 18.46 17.47
N ALA A 128 -15.29 18.54 16.50
CA ALA A 128 -16.67 18.95 16.68
C ALA A 128 -17.62 17.79 17.04
N ASP A 129 -17.35 16.58 16.57
CA ASP A 129 -18.20 15.41 16.81
C ASP A 129 -17.70 14.47 17.94
N ASN A 130 -16.49 14.70 18.42
CA ASN A 130 -15.82 14.04 19.55
C ASN A 130 -15.38 12.59 19.28
N ASP A 131 -14.94 12.26 18.07
CA ASP A 131 -14.31 10.98 17.77
C ASP A 131 -12.80 10.92 18.07
N GLY A 132 -12.20 12.07 18.40
CA GLY A 132 -10.79 12.18 18.75
C GLY A 132 -9.88 12.63 17.60
N ALA A 133 -10.42 12.90 16.41
CA ALA A 133 -9.74 13.61 15.35
C ALA A 133 -10.40 14.99 15.13
N GLY A 134 -9.66 15.94 14.55
CA GLY A 134 -10.20 17.26 14.25
C GLY A 134 -9.77 17.79 12.89
N SER A 135 -10.54 18.73 12.36
CA SER A 135 -10.32 19.26 11.00
C SER A 135 -9.62 20.62 10.99
N THR A 136 -9.98 21.51 11.91
CA THR A 136 -9.58 22.93 11.84
C THR A 136 -8.34 23.19 12.70
N PRO A 137 -7.15 23.46 12.10
CA PRO A 137 -5.93 23.65 12.85
C PRO A 137 -5.92 24.98 13.60
N ARG A 138 -5.36 24.98 14.81
CA ARG A 138 -5.13 26.15 15.64
C ARG A 138 -3.78 26.08 16.34
N ILE A 139 -2.94 27.06 16.03
CA ILE A 139 -1.65 27.27 16.70
C ILE A 139 -1.87 28.13 17.94
N VAL A 140 -1.30 27.72 19.08
CA VAL A 140 -1.35 28.49 20.33
C VAL A 140 -0.40 29.70 20.23
N GLU A 141 -0.76 30.83 20.82
CA GLU A 141 0.03 32.07 20.73
C GLU A 141 1.28 32.07 21.62
N GLU A 142 1.33 31.21 22.65
CA GLU A 142 2.43 31.13 23.61
C GLU A 142 3.40 30.00 23.23
N PRO A 143 4.68 30.31 22.92
CA PRO A 143 5.66 29.31 22.57
C PRO A 143 5.98 28.42 23.78
N GLY A 144 6.12 27.11 23.55
CA GLY A 144 6.39 26.11 24.59
C GLY A 144 5.20 25.79 25.51
N SER A 145 4.02 26.35 25.26
CA SER A 145 2.80 26.03 25.99
C SER A 145 2.03 24.89 25.31
N CYS A 146 1.57 23.91 26.08
CA CYS A 146 0.65 22.85 25.63
C CYS A 146 -0.76 23.00 26.24
N THR A 147 -1.15 24.23 26.55
CA THR A 147 -2.52 24.48 27.02
C THR A 147 -3.43 24.68 25.81
N PRO A 148 -4.47 23.85 25.62
CA PRO A 148 -5.42 24.07 24.54
C PRO A 148 -6.15 25.40 24.77
N PRO A 149 -6.53 26.11 23.70
CA PRO A 149 -7.28 27.34 23.84
C PRO A 149 -8.72 27.05 24.31
N PRO A 150 -9.48 28.09 24.75
CA PRO A 150 -10.88 27.89 25.12
C PRO A 150 -11.70 27.29 23.98
N VAL A 151 -12.50 26.28 24.30
CA VAL A 151 -13.44 25.64 23.37
C VAL A 151 -14.53 26.65 22.97
N PRO A 152 -14.88 26.76 21.67
CA PRO A 152 -15.99 27.60 21.20
C PRO A 152 -17.32 27.30 21.91
N LEU A 153 -18.20 28.30 21.97
CA LEU A 153 -19.56 28.13 22.51
C LEU A 153 -20.37 27.25 21.53
N GLY A 154 -20.54 25.96 21.86
CA GLY A 154 -21.25 25.02 20.99
C GLY A 154 -21.01 23.54 21.32
N GLY A 155 -19.93 23.22 22.04
CA GLY A 155 -19.51 21.84 22.30
C GLY A 155 -18.14 21.57 21.65
N GLY A 156 -17.75 20.29 21.57
CA GLY A 156 -16.50 19.84 20.96
C GLY A 156 -15.28 19.82 21.89
N ALA A 157 -14.13 19.49 21.32
CA ALA A 157 -12.84 19.39 21.98
C ALA A 157 -11.71 19.97 21.11
N TRP A 158 -10.53 20.12 21.72
CA TRP A 158 -9.27 20.35 21.01
C TRP A 158 -8.44 19.07 21.16
N VAL A 159 -8.06 18.48 20.03
CA VAL A 159 -7.26 17.25 19.96
C VAL A 159 -5.94 17.52 19.24
N HIS A 160 -5.01 16.56 19.28
CA HIS A 160 -3.73 16.68 18.57
C HIS A 160 -3.75 15.95 17.22
N GLU A 161 -4.64 14.98 17.08
CA GLU A 161 -4.89 14.22 15.88
C GLU A 161 -5.70 15.07 14.89
N GLY A 162 -5.06 15.45 13.78
CA GLY A 162 -5.72 16.16 12.69
C GLY A 162 -6.20 15.21 11.59
N ASN A 163 -6.53 15.78 10.43
CA ASN A 163 -6.94 15.07 9.21
C ASN A 163 -8.34 14.42 9.28
N ASP A 164 -9.21 14.95 10.13
CA ASP A 164 -10.64 14.65 10.06
C ASP A 164 -11.25 15.27 8.78
N CYS A 165 -11.83 14.40 7.95
CA CYS A 165 -12.43 14.75 6.67
C CYS A 165 -13.94 15.05 6.77
N ASP A 166 -14.62 14.68 7.86
CA ASP A 166 -15.99 15.10 8.17
C ASP A 166 -16.18 15.25 9.69
N ASP A 167 -15.74 16.39 10.21
CA ASP A 167 -15.79 16.87 11.61
C ASP A 167 -17.23 17.08 12.15
N THR A 168 -18.21 16.50 11.49
CA THR A 168 -19.62 16.47 11.93
C THR A 168 -20.16 15.05 12.08
N ASN A 169 -19.38 14.04 11.72
CA ASN A 169 -19.76 12.65 11.72
C ASN A 169 -18.66 11.76 12.34
N PRO A 170 -18.87 11.25 13.57
CA PRO A 170 -17.85 10.54 14.34
C PRO A 170 -17.53 9.12 13.81
N ALA A 171 -18.06 8.78 12.62
CA ALA A 171 -17.74 7.56 11.90
C ALA A 171 -16.79 7.80 10.71
N ILE A 172 -16.45 9.07 10.42
CA ILE A 172 -15.60 9.48 9.32
C ILE A 172 -14.41 10.24 9.90
N HIS A 173 -13.33 9.53 10.16
CA HIS A 173 -12.13 10.07 10.78
C HIS A 173 -10.91 9.20 10.49
N PRO A 174 -9.68 9.72 10.66
CA PRO A 174 -8.47 8.95 10.58
C PRO A 174 -8.54 7.61 11.31
N GLY A 175 -8.33 6.52 10.57
CA GLY A 175 -8.31 5.17 11.12
C GLY A 175 -9.70 4.58 11.45
N ALA A 176 -10.80 5.22 11.04
CA ALA A 176 -12.11 4.59 11.03
C ALA A 176 -12.11 3.32 10.14
N LYS A 177 -13.15 2.50 10.27
CA LYS A 177 -13.30 1.32 9.40
C LYS A 177 -14.02 1.72 8.12
N GLU A 178 -13.52 1.22 7.00
CA GLU A 178 -14.04 1.55 5.67
C GLU A 178 -15.35 0.79 5.38
N ILE A 179 -16.33 1.46 4.78
CA ILE A 179 -17.53 0.82 4.22
C ILE A 179 -17.37 0.84 2.69
N CYS A 180 -16.90 -0.28 2.15
CA CYS A 180 -16.51 -0.31 0.74
C CYS A 180 -17.70 -0.17 -0.23
N ASP A 181 -17.43 0.48 -1.36
CA ASP A 181 -18.36 0.83 -2.44
C ASP A 181 -19.49 1.81 -2.06
N ASP A 182 -19.48 2.43 -0.87
CA ASP A 182 -20.49 3.43 -0.48
C ASP A 182 -20.20 4.85 -1.01
N GLY A 183 -18.98 5.08 -1.51
CA GLY A 183 -18.54 6.34 -2.10
C GLY A 183 -17.96 7.35 -1.10
N VAL A 184 -17.78 6.96 0.16
CA VAL A 184 -17.23 7.79 1.23
C VAL A 184 -15.91 7.19 1.70
N ASP A 185 -14.89 8.03 1.91
CA ASP A 185 -13.63 7.66 2.55
C ASP A 185 -13.81 7.84 4.06
N GLN A 186 -14.14 6.77 4.79
CA GLN A 186 -14.42 6.89 6.22
C GLN A 186 -13.12 7.09 7.01
N ASN A 187 -12.01 6.55 6.51
CA ASN A 187 -10.76 6.54 7.26
C ASN A 187 -9.81 7.71 6.93
N CYS A 188 -10.28 8.64 6.08
CA CYS A 188 -9.62 9.87 5.65
C CYS A 188 -8.21 9.67 5.07
N ASN A 189 -7.97 8.55 4.40
CA ASN A 189 -6.65 8.25 3.81
C ASN A 189 -6.51 8.73 2.35
N GLY A 190 -7.58 9.29 1.78
CA GLY A 190 -7.63 9.82 0.41
C GLY A 190 -8.12 8.81 -0.63
N THR A 191 -8.53 7.62 -0.24
CA THR A 191 -9.11 6.58 -1.11
C THR A 191 -10.42 6.07 -0.53
N VAL A 192 -11.38 5.81 -1.41
CA VAL A 192 -12.63 5.14 -1.03
C VAL A 192 -12.42 3.65 -1.22
N GLY A 193 -12.71 2.86 -0.18
CA GLY A 193 -12.59 1.41 -0.23
C GLY A 193 -13.45 0.80 -1.33
N LYS A 194 -12.87 -0.15 -2.05
CA LYS A 194 -13.49 -0.80 -3.20
C LYS A 194 -13.48 -2.32 -3.07
N VAL A 195 -14.61 -2.93 -3.43
CA VAL A 195 -14.72 -4.38 -3.56
C VAL A 195 -14.44 -4.79 -5.01
N TYR A 196 -13.47 -5.68 -5.21
CA TYR A 196 -13.12 -6.24 -6.53
C TYR A 196 -13.79 -7.59 -6.76
N LEU A 197 -13.83 -8.42 -5.72
CA LEU A 197 -14.49 -9.72 -5.74
C LEU A 197 -15.17 -9.90 -4.40
N ARG A 198 -16.46 -10.23 -4.41
CA ARG A 198 -17.18 -10.73 -3.24
C ARG A 198 -17.99 -11.93 -3.68
N GLN A 199 -17.75 -13.07 -3.04
CA GLN A 199 -18.43 -14.31 -3.33
C GLN A 199 -18.64 -15.09 -2.05
N THR A 200 -19.90 -15.19 -1.64
CA THR A 200 -20.38 -16.21 -0.71
C THR A 200 -21.04 -17.32 -1.53
N PHE A 201 -20.78 -18.56 -1.17
CA PHE A 201 -21.38 -19.71 -1.85
C PHE A 201 -22.59 -20.20 -1.05
N SER A 202 -23.72 -20.36 -1.72
CA SER A 202 -24.95 -20.85 -1.07
C SER A 202 -25.53 -22.03 -1.83
N LEU A 203 -26.42 -22.78 -1.17
CA LEU A 203 -27.22 -23.85 -1.78
C LEU A 203 -27.89 -23.45 -3.12
N GLY A 204 -28.27 -22.17 -3.29
CA GLY A 204 -28.84 -21.66 -4.54
C GLY A 204 -27.82 -21.58 -5.68
N VAL A 205 -26.60 -21.17 -5.36
CA VAL A 205 -25.45 -21.04 -6.27
C VAL A 205 -24.94 -22.41 -6.74
N LEU A 206 -25.04 -23.45 -5.89
CA LEU A 206 -24.65 -24.82 -6.25
C LEU A 206 -25.44 -25.42 -7.41
N ASN A 207 -26.71 -25.05 -7.52
CA ASN A 207 -27.61 -25.64 -8.52
C ASN A 207 -27.40 -25.06 -9.92
N THR A 208 -26.70 -23.92 -10.03
CA THR A 208 -26.42 -23.23 -11.30
C THR A 208 -24.99 -23.50 -11.81
N GLY A 209 -24.09 -23.99 -10.95
CA GLY A 209 -22.72 -24.39 -11.29
C GLY A 209 -21.74 -23.23 -11.50
N ALA A 210 -20.44 -23.54 -11.61
CA ALA A 210 -19.33 -22.56 -11.68
C ALA A 210 -19.51 -21.49 -12.75
N ALA A 211 -19.98 -21.91 -13.93
CA ALA A 211 -20.18 -21.04 -15.07
C ALA A 211 -21.27 -19.97 -14.84
N ALA A 212 -22.23 -20.21 -13.94
CA ALA A 212 -23.28 -19.24 -13.64
C ALA A 212 -22.79 -18.07 -12.76
N GLU A 213 -21.78 -18.31 -11.93
CA GLU A 213 -21.10 -17.29 -11.11
C GLU A 213 -19.86 -16.71 -11.81
N LEU A 214 -19.62 -17.06 -13.08
CA LEU A 214 -18.45 -16.66 -13.87
C LEU A 214 -17.11 -17.22 -13.35
N TRP A 215 -17.14 -18.27 -12.51
CA TRP A 215 -15.95 -19.00 -12.08
C TRP A 215 -15.58 -20.10 -13.09
N SER A 216 -14.29 -20.32 -13.30
CA SER A 216 -13.77 -21.45 -14.10
C SER A 216 -13.34 -22.60 -13.19
N SER A 217 -13.83 -23.81 -13.48
CA SER A 217 -13.41 -25.04 -12.81
C SER A 217 -12.75 -26.00 -13.79
N GLY A 218 -11.60 -26.56 -13.39
CA GLY A 218 -10.94 -27.67 -14.08
C GLY A 218 -11.64 -29.03 -13.90
N THR A 219 -10.98 -30.09 -14.36
CA THR A 219 -11.41 -31.47 -14.09
C THR A 219 -11.25 -31.77 -12.59
N ASN A 220 -12.17 -32.52 -11.98
CA ASN A 220 -12.21 -32.86 -10.54
C ASN A 220 -12.41 -31.66 -9.58
N SER A 221 -12.71 -30.48 -10.09
CA SER A 221 -13.22 -29.35 -9.31
C SER A 221 -14.67 -29.05 -9.69
N GLY A 222 -15.45 -28.55 -8.74
CA GLY A 222 -16.83 -28.17 -9.00
C GLY A 222 -17.69 -28.06 -7.75
N PHE A 223 -18.90 -27.60 -7.96
CA PHE A 223 -19.88 -27.42 -6.91
C PHE A 223 -20.53 -28.77 -6.58
N VAL A 224 -20.09 -29.44 -5.52
CA VAL A 224 -20.54 -30.79 -5.15
C VAL A 224 -21.34 -30.75 -3.85
N GLN A 225 -22.61 -31.22 -3.88
CA GLN A 225 -23.47 -31.32 -2.68
C GLN A 225 -23.38 -32.66 -1.94
N ALA A 226 -22.84 -33.72 -2.53
CA ALA A 226 -22.90 -35.05 -1.94
C ALA A 226 -21.70 -35.92 -2.31
N ALA A 227 -21.12 -36.57 -1.29
CA ALA A 227 -20.20 -37.69 -1.47
C ALA A 227 -20.91 -38.88 -2.14
N PRO A 228 -20.17 -39.80 -2.79
CA PRO A 228 -20.68 -41.12 -3.11
C PRO A 228 -21.25 -41.79 -1.86
N SER A 229 -22.41 -42.44 -1.98
CA SER A 229 -23.14 -43.09 -0.89
C SER A 229 -22.46 -44.37 -0.35
N ASP A 230 -21.14 -44.50 -0.48
CA ASP A 230 -20.40 -45.74 -0.21
C ASP A 230 -19.68 -45.74 1.15
N GLY A 231 -19.69 -44.63 1.89
CA GLY A 231 -19.10 -44.53 3.23
C GLY A 231 -17.57 -44.72 3.26
N GLU A 232 -16.91 -44.65 2.09
CA GLU A 232 -15.45 -44.67 1.99
C GLU A 232 -14.82 -43.28 2.16
N CYS A 233 -15.64 -42.24 1.98
CA CYS A 233 -15.35 -40.90 2.44
C CYS A 233 -16.19 -40.62 3.69
N ASN A 234 -15.60 -39.97 4.69
CA ASN A 234 -16.39 -39.06 5.51
C ASN A 234 -16.81 -37.97 4.53
N GLY A 235 -17.97 -38.14 3.88
CA GLY A 235 -18.52 -37.10 3.05
C GLY A 235 -18.70 -35.84 3.88
N PRO A 236 -19.07 -34.72 3.24
CA PRO A 236 -19.78 -33.66 3.95
C PRO A 236 -21.18 -34.17 4.36
N GLU A 237 -21.26 -35.29 5.10
CA GLU A 237 -22.42 -35.60 5.91
C GLU A 237 -22.23 -34.82 7.21
N ASP A 238 -23.06 -33.80 7.39
CA ASP A 238 -23.26 -33.01 8.61
C ASP A 238 -22.10 -32.14 9.15
N ASP A 239 -20.88 -32.12 8.58
CA ASP A 239 -19.73 -31.36 9.16
C ASP A 239 -19.17 -30.21 8.29
N VAL A 240 -19.73 -30.00 7.08
CA VAL A 240 -19.61 -28.70 6.39
C VAL A 240 -20.87 -27.88 6.71
N THR A 241 -21.21 -27.79 8.00
CA THR A 241 -22.38 -27.03 8.46
C THR A 241 -21.96 -25.68 8.98
N GLY A 242 -22.25 -24.66 8.18
CA GLY A 242 -22.21 -23.26 8.58
C GLY A 242 -20.81 -22.67 8.54
N THR A 243 -20.62 -21.72 7.63
CA THR A 243 -19.76 -20.58 7.90
C THR A 243 -20.43 -19.71 8.97
N ASP A 244 -19.71 -18.73 9.53
CA ASP A 244 -20.24 -17.83 10.57
C ASP A 244 -21.53 -17.08 10.17
N ASP A 245 -21.84 -17.03 8.86
CA ASP A 245 -23.04 -16.39 8.31
C ASP A 245 -24.32 -17.29 8.33
N GLY A 246 -24.18 -18.57 8.70
CA GLY A 246 -25.28 -19.54 8.76
C GLY A 246 -25.74 -20.10 7.42
N ASN A 247 -25.06 -19.77 6.32
CA ASN A 247 -25.27 -20.39 5.02
C ASN A 247 -24.58 -21.76 4.99
N VAL A 248 -25.35 -22.78 4.65
CA VAL A 248 -24.79 -24.07 4.30
C VAL A 248 -24.29 -23.90 2.88
N VAL A 249 -22.96 -23.89 2.67
CA VAL A 249 -22.23 -24.43 1.48
C VAL A 249 -20.86 -23.78 1.25
N GLY A 250 -19.79 -24.59 1.16
CA GLY A 250 -18.53 -24.19 0.50
C GLY A 250 -18.41 -24.71 -0.94
N VAL A 251 -17.54 -24.13 -1.77
CA VAL A 251 -17.14 -24.76 -3.04
C VAL A 251 -16.07 -25.79 -2.76
N GLY A 252 -16.46 -27.06 -2.83
CA GLY A 252 -15.49 -28.15 -2.82
C GLY A 252 -14.64 -28.11 -4.07
N LEU A 253 -13.36 -27.80 -3.91
CA LEU A 253 -12.31 -28.37 -4.74
C LEU A 253 -12.22 -29.87 -4.42
N GLY A 254 -13.27 -30.58 -4.84
CA GLY A 254 -13.40 -32.01 -4.70
C GLY A 254 -13.59 -32.50 -3.26
N ALA A 255 -14.72 -32.15 -2.64
CA ALA A 255 -15.21 -32.88 -1.47
C ALA A 255 -15.38 -34.36 -1.88
N CYS A 256 -14.45 -35.22 -1.48
CA CYS A 256 -14.28 -36.60 -1.93
C CYS A 256 -13.56 -36.74 -3.29
N VAL A 257 -12.27 -36.41 -3.31
CA VAL A 257 -11.41 -36.67 -4.47
C VAL A 257 -10.68 -38.01 -4.39
N PRO A 258 -10.61 -38.77 -5.50
CA PRO A 258 -9.75 -39.94 -5.58
C PRO A 258 -8.27 -39.57 -5.37
N PRO A 259 -7.44 -40.50 -4.86
CA PRO A 259 -5.99 -40.34 -4.87
C PRO A 259 -5.44 -40.05 -6.26
N ALA A 260 -4.27 -39.40 -6.31
CA ALA A 260 -3.58 -38.98 -7.52
C ALA A 260 -4.43 -38.09 -8.45
N THR A 261 -5.27 -37.22 -7.87
CA THR A 261 -6.01 -36.21 -8.61
C THR A 261 -5.58 -34.80 -8.21
N SER A 262 -5.83 -33.87 -9.12
CA SER A 262 -5.72 -32.44 -8.88
C SER A 262 -6.92 -31.74 -9.48
N GLY A 263 -7.20 -30.55 -8.99
CA GLY A 263 -8.24 -29.68 -9.51
C GLY A 263 -7.95 -28.22 -9.18
N GLU A 264 -8.54 -27.34 -9.99
CA GLU A 264 -8.37 -25.90 -9.87
C GLU A 264 -9.73 -25.21 -9.97
N LEU A 265 -9.87 -24.13 -9.21
CA LEU A 265 -11.00 -23.23 -9.21
C LEU A 265 -10.45 -21.82 -9.35
N GLU A 266 -10.88 -21.13 -10.39
CA GLU A 266 -10.41 -19.79 -10.72
C GLU A 266 -11.59 -18.81 -10.65
N SER A 267 -11.34 -17.67 -9.99
CA SER A 267 -12.31 -16.58 -9.88
C SER A 267 -12.58 -15.91 -11.22
N PRO A 268 -13.66 -15.13 -11.34
CA PRO A 268 -13.81 -14.18 -12.42
C PRO A 268 -12.59 -13.26 -12.52
N VAL A 269 -12.29 -12.82 -13.74
CA VAL A 269 -11.24 -11.84 -14.00
C VAL A 269 -11.74 -10.46 -13.56
N VAL A 270 -10.99 -9.82 -12.66
CA VAL A 270 -11.28 -8.49 -12.11
C VAL A 270 -10.19 -7.50 -12.54
N ASP A 271 -10.59 -6.24 -12.71
CA ASP A 271 -9.67 -5.13 -12.97
C ASP A 271 -9.26 -4.50 -11.64
N THR A 272 -8.03 -4.81 -11.21
CA THR A 272 -7.40 -4.28 -9.99
C THR A 272 -6.46 -3.11 -10.29
N THR A 273 -6.58 -2.49 -11.47
CA THR A 273 -5.77 -1.33 -11.84
C THR A 273 -6.06 -0.16 -10.90
N GLY A 274 -5.00 0.43 -10.35
CA GLY A 274 -5.10 1.59 -9.46
C GLY A 274 -5.27 1.25 -7.98
N ALA A 275 -5.47 -0.03 -7.61
CA ALA A 275 -5.38 -0.44 -6.21
C ALA A 275 -3.93 -0.24 -5.73
N PRO A 276 -3.65 0.51 -4.65
CA PRO A 276 -2.30 0.63 -4.12
C PRO A 276 -1.84 -0.67 -3.45
N LYS A 277 -2.81 -1.44 -2.95
CA LYS A 277 -2.65 -2.69 -2.23
C LYS A 277 -3.98 -3.45 -2.33
N LEU A 278 -3.95 -4.76 -2.10
CA LEU A 278 -5.14 -5.60 -2.07
C LEU A 278 -5.12 -6.44 -0.79
N TRP A 279 -6.29 -6.69 -0.24
CA TRP A 279 -6.56 -7.57 0.87
C TRP A 279 -7.53 -8.65 0.42
N LEU A 280 -7.15 -9.90 0.62
CA LEU A 280 -7.96 -11.07 0.36
C LEU A 280 -8.33 -11.69 1.71
N SER A 281 -9.62 -11.83 1.99
CA SER A 281 -10.13 -12.71 3.04
C SER A 281 -10.97 -13.82 2.42
N PHE A 282 -10.90 -15.01 3.02
CA PHE A 282 -11.76 -16.15 2.68
C PHE A 282 -11.71 -17.18 3.80
N GLN A 283 -12.77 -17.97 3.91
CA GLN A 283 -12.78 -19.16 4.75
C GLN A 283 -12.31 -20.36 3.94
N GLN A 284 -11.60 -21.28 4.61
CA GLN A 284 -11.19 -22.53 3.99
C GLN A 284 -11.45 -23.71 4.91
N TRP A 285 -11.78 -24.86 4.32
CA TRP A 285 -11.91 -26.14 4.99
C TRP A 285 -10.98 -27.16 4.32
N ILE A 286 -10.20 -27.87 5.12
CA ILE A 286 -9.26 -28.87 4.61
C ILE A 286 -9.38 -30.17 5.39
N ASP A 287 -9.66 -31.26 4.69
CA ASP A 287 -9.61 -32.61 5.23
C ASP A 287 -8.97 -33.56 4.23
N PHE A 288 -7.65 -33.74 4.29
CA PHE A 288 -6.99 -34.81 3.56
C PHE A 288 -6.59 -35.90 4.54
N THR A 289 -7.11 -37.11 4.37
CA THR A 289 -6.72 -38.25 5.20
C THR A 289 -5.23 -38.57 5.00
N PRO A 290 -4.38 -38.53 6.05
CA PRO A 290 -2.99 -38.92 5.90
C PRO A 290 -2.88 -40.45 6.01
N ALA A 291 -2.79 -41.16 4.89
CA ALA A 291 -2.48 -42.59 4.89
C ALA A 291 -1.52 -42.99 3.76
N GLY A 292 -0.24 -42.63 3.89
CA GLY A 292 0.81 -43.27 3.10
C GLY A 292 2.22 -42.79 3.38
N THR A 293 3.07 -43.68 3.88
CA THR A 293 4.51 -43.46 4.11
C THR A 293 5.37 -43.54 2.83
N LEU A 294 4.77 -43.49 1.62
CA LEU A 294 5.43 -43.86 0.36
C LEU A 294 5.08 -43.03 -0.89
N GLY A 295 4.38 -41.88 -0.78
CA GLY A 295 3.98 -41.04 -1.93
C GLY A 295 4.06 -39.52 -1.68
N ALA A 296 3.80 -38.69 -2.71
CA ALA A 296 3.72 -37.24 -2.54
C ALA A 296 2.55 -36.84 -1.61
N PRO A 297 2.75 -35.94 -0.64
CA PRO A 297 1.69 -35.51 0.27
C PRO A 297 0.63 -34.69 -0.45
N PRO A 298 -0.62 -34.66 0.05
CA PRO A 298 -1.61 -33.72 -0.46
C PRO A 298 -1.12 -32.29 -0.29
N ALA A 299 -1.52 -31.41 -1.19
CA ALA A 299 -1.18 -30.00 -1.13
C ALA A 299 -2.35 -29.14 -1.56
N VAL A 300 -2.44 -27.94 -0.99
CA VAL A 300 -3.32 -26.87 -1.48
C VAL A 300 -2.46 -25.65 -1.79
N ALA A 301 -2.89 -24.87 -2.78
CA ALA A 301 -2.22 -23.63 -3.14
C ALA A 301 -3.22 -22.56 -3.55
N LEU A 302 -2.82 -21.32 -3.31
CA LEU A 302 -3.48 -20.13 -3.81
C LEU A 302 -2.50 -19.38 -4.70
N SER A 303 -2.95 -19.01 -5.90
CA SER A 303 -2.16 -18.29 -6.89
C SER A 303 -2.94 -17.10 -7.44
N VAL A 304 -2.23 -16.10 -7.95
CA VAL A 304 -2.79 -15.07 -8.82
C VAL A 304 -2.46 -15.41 -10.27
N GLN A 305 -3.45 -15.28 -11.14
CA GLN A 305 -3.31 -15.41 -12.58
C GLN A 305 -3.49 -14.02 -13.24
N GLN A 306 -2.49 -13.60 -14.02
CA GLN A 306 -2.50 -12.35 -14.81
C GLN A 306 -2.04 -12.63 -16.24
N GLY A 307 -3.00 -12.79 -17.16
CA GLY A 307 -2.72 -13.22 -18.52
C GLY A 307 -2.03 -14.59 -18.53
N PRO A 308 -0.82 -14.76 -19.11
CA PRO A 308 -0.09 -16.03 -19.09
C PRO A 308 0.72 -16.27 -17.81
N GLN A 309 0.86 -15.27 -16.94
CA GLN A 309 1.68 -15.36 -15.74
C GLN A 309 0.84 -15.89 -14.57
N ARG A 310 1.34 -16.93 -13.91
CA ARG A 310 0.79 -17.44 -12.65
C ARG A 310 1.83 -17.27 -11.56
N THR A 311 1.44 -16.62 -10.47
CA THR A 311 2.30 -16.45 -9.29
C THR A 311 1.64 -17.08 -8.09
N MET A 312 2.30 -18.04 -7.47
CA MET A 312 1.82 -18.68 -6.25
C MET A 312 1.97 -17.73 -5.06
N LEU A 313 0.86 -17.45 -4.39
CA LEU A 313 0.81 -16.65 -3.17
C LEU A 313 1.16 -17.50 -1.95
N PHE A 314 0.68 -18.74 -1.95
CA PHE A 314 0.77 -19.62 -0.80
C PHE A 314 0.61 -21.08 -1.22
N SER A 315 1.23 -21.98 -0.47
CA SER A 315 0.98 -23.42 -0.55
C SER A 315 1.19 -24.08 0.81
N LEU A 316 0.30 -25.02 1.14
CA LEU A 316 0.44 -25.94 2.26
C LEU A 316 0.74 -27.33 1.70
N ALA A 317 1.83 -27.93 2.17
CA ALA A 317 2.11 -29.33 1.96
C ALA A 317 1.64 -30.13 3.18
N ASN A 318 0.99 -31.27 2.91
CA ASN A 318 0.37 -32.13 3.91
C ASN A 318 -0.53 -31.37 4.91
N PRO A 319 -1.48 -30.55 4.42
CA PRO A 319 -2.36 -29.81 5.32
C PRO A 319 -3.16 -30.81 6.16
N ARG A 320 -3.13 -30.61 7.46
CA ARG A 320 -3.84 -31.42 8.46
C ARG A 320 -4.62 -30.47 9.37
N PRO A 321 -5.69 -30.94 10.04
CA PRO A 321 -6.30 -30.20 11.13
C PRO A 321 -5.23 -29.77 12.16
N THR A 322 -5.33 -28.54 12.66
CA THR A 322 -4.31 -27.95 13.54
C THR A 322 -4.33 -28.61 14.92
N ASP A 323 -3.30 -28.40 15.75
CA ASP A 323 -3.32 -28.93 17.13
C ASP A 323 -4.46 -28.31 17.97
N ASP A 324 -4.92 -27.11 17.59
CA ASP A 324 -6.05 -26.39 18.22
C ASP A 324 -7.42 -26.80 17.62
N GLN A 325 -7.45 -27.28 16.38
CA GLN A 325 -8.62 -27.85 15.70
C GLN A 325 -8.31 -29.29 15.25
N PRO A 326 -8.43 -30.29 16.15
CA PRO A 326 -8.04 -31.67 15.87
C PRO A 326 -8.99 -32.41 14.93
N VAL A 327 -10.12 -31.79 14.59
CA VAL A 327 -11.09 -32.22 13.57
C VAL A 327 -11.12 -31.19 12.45
N PRO A 328 -11.37 -31.59 11.20
CA PRO A 328 -11.53 -30.64 10.10
C PRO A 328 -12.59 -29.59 10.43
N GLY A 329 -12.27 -28.32 10.21
CA GLY A 329 -13.14 -27.17 10.47
C GLY A 329 -12.85 -26.03 9.50
N TRP A 330 -13.67 -24.98 9.57
CA TRP A 330 -13.47 -23.76 8.79
C TRP A 330 -12.46 -22.84 9.49
N ASP A 331 -11.44 -22.43 8.75
CA ASP A 331 -10.46 -21.42 9.17
C ASP A 331 -10.61 -20.15 8.32
N GLU A 332 -10.63 -18.99 8.97
CA GLU A 332 -10.57 -17.69 8.28
C GLU A 332 -9.12 -17.32 7.95
N LEU A 333 -8.88 -16.95 6.68
CA LEU A 333 -7.57 -16.53 6.20
C LEU A 333 -7.64 -15.12 5.64
N GLU A 334 -6.83 -14.22 6.19
CA GLU A 334 -6.56 -12.91 5.62
C GLU A 334 -5.16 -12.85 4.98
N ARG A 335 -5.03 -12.20 3.83
CA ARG A 335 -3.77 -12.02 3.11
C ARG A 335 -3.70 -10.66 2.44
N GLU A 336 -2.56 -10.00 2.60
CA GLU A 336 -2.19 -8.82 1.82
C GLU A 336 -1.50 -9.21 0.51
N LEU A 337 -1.96 -8.66 -0.62
CA LEU A 337 -1.48 -8.92 -1.96
C LEU A 337 -0.85 -7.65 -2.57
N ALA A 338 0.31 -7.23 -2.06
CA ALA A 338 0.92 -5.95 -2.41
C ALA A 338 1.49 -5.82 -3.85
N THR A 339 1.57 -6.91 -4.63
CA THR A 339 2.31 -6.93 -5.92
C THR A 339 1.50 -7.36 -7.14
N PHE A 340 0.17 -7.40 -7.05
CA PHE A 340 -0.65 -8.12 -8.04
C PHE A 340 -1.82 -7.29 -8.61
N THR A 341 -1.55 -6.03 -8.92
CA THR A 341 -2.53 -5.08 -9.48
C THR A 341 -2.48 -5.11 -11.01
N GLY A 342 -3.63 -5.09 -11.68
CA GLY A 342 -3.67 -5.00 -13.13
C GLY A 342 -5.06 -5.25 -13.72
N PRO A 343 -5.21 -5.05 -15.04
CA PRO A 343 -6.52 -5.03 -15.71
C PRO A 343 -7.18 -6.39 -15.88
N ALA A 344 -6.46 -7.48 -15.60
CA ALA A 344 -6.94 -8.83 -15.77
C ALA A 344 -6.32 -9.74 -14.70
N THR A 345 -6.87 -9.68 -13.50
CA THR A 345 -6.40 -10.43 -12.33
C THR A 345 -7.47 -11.43 -11.92
N SER A 346 -7.12 -12.70 -11.75
CA SER A 346 -7.98 -13.74 -11.15
C SER A 346 -7.21 -14.49 -10.05
N LEU A 347 -7.95 -15.03 -9.09
CA LEU A 347 -7.44 -15.86 -8.02
C LEU A 347 -7.67 -17.33 -8.39
N VAL A 348 -6.65 -18.16 -8.20
CA VAL A 348 -6.71 -19.59 -8.51
C VAL A 348 -6.40 -20.38 -7.25
N TRP A 349 -7.40 -21.10 -6.77
CA TRP A 349 -7.25 -22.12 -5.75
C TRP A 349 -6.99 -23.46 -6.43
N SER A 350 -5.99 -24.20 -5.97
CA SER A 350 -5.68 -25.53 -6.48
C SER A 350 -5.40 -26.50 -5.35
N TYR A 351 -5.61 -27.78 -5.65
CA TYR A 351 -5.23 -28.87 -4.77
C TYR A 351 -4.60 -30.03 -5.54
N GLU A 352 -3.78 -30.80 -4.84
CA GLU A 352 -3.29 -32.12 -5.23
C GLU A 352 -3.63 -33.08 -4.09
N SER A 353 -4.30 -34.19 -4.38
CA SER A 353 -4.77 -35.14 -3.35
C SER A 353 -3.67 -36.07 -2.81
N GLY A 354 -2.47 -36.04 -3.41
CA GLY A 354 -1.37 -36.95 -3.10
C GLY A 354 -1.53 -38.37 -3.70
N ASP A 355 -0.46 -39.19 -3.64
CA ASP A 355 -0.31 -40.43 -4.43
C ASP A 355 -0.83 -41.73 -3.76
N THR A 356 -1.34 -41.68 -2.53
CA THR A 356 -1.68 -42.89 -1.74
C THR A 356 -3.11 -42.89 -1.23
N GLY A 357 -3.66 -44.10 -1.01
CA GLY A 357 -5.06 -44.32 -0.65
C GLY A 357 -5.55 -43.45 0.50
N GLY A 358 -6.68 -42.78 0.27
CA GLY A 358 -7.30 -41.84 1.20
C GLY A 358 -8.23 -40.92 0.42
N TRP A 359 -9.43 -40.73 0.92
CA TRP A 359 -10.34 -39.71 0.41
C TRP A 359 -10.15 -38.43 1.23
N GLY A 360 -10.43 -37.29 0.61
CA GLY A 360 -10.32 -35.99 1.27
C GLY A 360 -10.97 -34.89 0.45
N GLY A 361 -10.81 -33.65 0.88
CA GLY A 361 -11.32 -32.49 0.18
C GLY A 361 -10.71 -31.18 0.64
N TYR A 362 -10.84 -30.19 -0.24
CA TYR A 362 -10.55 -28.81 0.03
C TYR A 362 -11.79 -28.00 -0.33
N ALA A 363 -12.22 -27.07 0.52
CA ALA A 363 -13.30 -26.16 0.21
C ALA A 363 -12.96 -24.72 0.62
N ILE A 364 -13.59 -23.76 -0.05
CA ILE A 364 -13.49 -22.33 0.25
C ILE A 364 -14.87 -21.69 0.33
N ASP A 365 -14.97 -20.61 1.09
CA ASP A 365 -16.15 -19.75 1.17
C ASP A 365 -15.79 -18.31 1.54
N ASP A 366 -16.77 -17.39 1.47
CA ASP A 366 -16.67 -15.98 1.87
C ASP A 366 -15.46 -15.26 1.29
N VAL A 367 -15.23 -15.44 -0.01
CA VAL A 367 -14.11 -14.82 -0.72
C VAL A 367 -14.39 -13.34 -0.90
N LEU A 368 -13.55 -12.49 -0.29
CA LEU A 368 -13.58 -11.05 -0.39
C LEU A 368 -12.20 -10.53 -0.81
N LEU A 369 -12.14 -9.81 -1.94
CA LEU A 369 -10.96 -9.09 -2.42
C LEU A 369 -11.26 -7.60 -2.47
N VAL A 370 -10.52 -6.82 -1.69
CA VAL A 370 -10.73 -5.39 -1.48
C VAL A 370 -9.39 -4.65 -1.53
N ASP A 371 -9.35 -3.35 -1.80
CA ASP A 371 -8.10 -2.56 -1.69
C ASP A 371 -7.82 -2.07 -0.26
N GLU A 372 -8.85 -1.99 0.56
CA GLU A 372 -8.79 -1.61 1.96
C GLU A 372 -9.64 -2.54 2.84
N ARG A 373 -9.32 -2.65 4.13
CA ARG A 373 -10.08 -3.54 5.02
C ARG A 373 -11.46 -2.93 5.28
N CYS A 374 -12.46 -3.52 4.63
CA CYS A 374 -13.84 -3.13 4.76
C CYS A 374 -14.49 -3.76 5.99
N VAL A 375 -15.44 -3.07 6.58
CA VAL A 375 -16.57 -3.73 7.24
C VAL A 375 -17.66 -3.95 6.23
N ASP A 376 -18.42 -5.04 6.38
CA ASP A 376 -19.62 -5.20 5.58
C ASP A 376 -20.57 -4.04 5.84
N ALA A 377 -21.13 -3.51 4.76
CA ALA A 377 -22.20 -2.54 4.84
C ALA A 377 -23.38 -3.21 5.59
N PRO A 378 -23.96 -2.55 6.61
CA PRO A 378 -25.05 -3.11 7.41
C PRO A 378 -26.32 -3.44 6.62
#